data_AF-A0A2E1EPW2-F1
#
_entry.id   AF-A0A2E1EPW2-F1
#
_cell.length_a   1.000
_cell.length_b   1.000
_cell.length_c   1.000
_cell.angle_alpha   90.00
_cell.angle_beta   90.00
_cell.angle_gamma   90.00
#
_symmetry.space_group_name_H-M   'P 1'
#
loop_
_entity.id
_entity.type
_entity.pdbx_description
1 polymer ?
#
loop_
_entity_poly.entity_id
_entity_poly.type
_entity_poly.pdbx_seq_one_letter_code
_entity_poly.pdbx_strand_id
1 'polypeptide(L)'
;MTIFACILVLFSFNISAQEPDIAKGKSLFNANCASCHKLNKKLIGPAIRGVSSKYEKDWLYSWIKNSAAMIKSGDEQAVAIYEEYNKVAMNAFPQLSNEDIDNILAYSDYIPPKPVAATISSVSESTSSSSTNDIILVLLSFVLIILTILLFIINKTLKNLVLQNGLVADEKKNKKAMPIVKAFLQNQFLVIISVIFLLLSSAYFSFQYMLQIGVDQGYMPIQPIHYSHKIHAGDNQIECQYCHSSAKKSKHSGIPSLNVCMNCHENIAEYNGEEDLEKGYTKDFYTNEIKKLYKAVGWDENSQTYTGDTEPVKWVRIHNLPDFVYFSHAQHVAVAGVDCQKCHGPVEEMEVLYQHSPLTMGWCINCHRETNVKVKDNEYYTKIHEELSKKYGVEELTVAQMGGLECGKCHY
;
A
#
# COMPACT_ATOMS: atom_id res chain seq x y z
N MET A 1 -80.96 19.73 -28.73
CA MET A 1 -81.33 20.62 -27.61
C MET A 1 -81.08 19.84 -26.34
N THR A 2 -80.00 20.18 -25.62
CA THR A 2 -79.73 19.90 -24.19
C THR A 2 -79.98 18.46 -23.70
N ILE A 3 -78.96 17.64 -23.46
CA ILE A 3 -78.13 17.68 -22.25
C ILE A 3 -76.76 17.05 -22.58
N PHE A 4 -75.73 17.89 -22.60
CA PHE A 4 -74.32 17.55 -22.69
C PHE A 4 -73.71 18.14 -21.42
N ALA A 5 -73.62 17.34 -20.35
CA ALA A 5 -73.09 17.80 -19.07
C ALA A 5 -72.49 16.64 -18.27
N CYS A 6 -71.23 16.85 -17.88
CA CYS A 6 -70.55 16.20 -16.75
C CYS A 6 -70.14 14.73 -16.88
N ILE A 7 -69.14 14.46 -17.74
CA ILE A 7 -68.05 13.54 -17.37
C ILE A 7 -66.74 14.28 -17.69
N LEU A 8 -66.40 15.23 -16.82
CA LEU A 8 -65.17 16.02 -16.86
C LEU A 8 -64.35 15.60 -15.63
N VAL A 9 -63.14 15.10 -15.90
CA VAL A 9 -61.94 15.23 -15.06
C VAL A 9 -62.01 14.65 -13.63
N LEU A 10 -61.53 13.41 -13.49
CA LEU A 10 -60.85 12.93 -12.29
C LEU A 10 -59.56 12.20 -12.71
N PHE A 11 -58.66 12.92 -13.39
CA PHE A 11 -57.24 12.58 -13.36
C PHE A 11 -56.70 13.23 -12.09
N SER A 12 -56.59 12.43 -11.03
CA SER A 12 -55.90 12.79 -9.81
C SER A 12 -54.45 13.14 -10.17
N PHE A 13 -54.15 14.44 -10.19
CA PHE A 13 -52.79 14.93 -10.04
C PHE A 13 -52.32 14.49 -8.64
N ASN A 14 -51.64 13.34 -8.58
CA ASN A 14 -50.74 13.08 -7.48
C ASN A 14 -49.54 14.02 -7.69
N ILE A 15 -49.59 15.18 -7.04
CA ILE A 15 -48.38 15.97 -6.80
C ILE A 15 -47.54 15.13 -5.83
N SER A 16 -46.66 14.29 -6.36
CA SER A 16 -45.53 13.79 -5.59
C SER A 16 -44.59 14.98 -5.39
N ALA A 17 -44.57 15.53 -4.18
CA ALA A 17 -43.39 16.23 -3.72
C ALA A 17 -42.24 15.20 -3.72
N GLN A 18 -41.29 15.38 -4.62
CA GLN A 18 -40.14 14.50 -4.72
C GLN A 18 -39.27 14.73 -3.48
N GLU A 19 -39.12 13.71 -2.62
CA GLU A 19 -38.23 13.82 -1.46
C GLU A 19 -36.79 14.12 -1.93
N PRO A 20 -36.05 14.97 -1.20
CA PRO A 20 -34.68 15.31 -1.58
C PRO A 20 -33.76 14.07 -1.62
N ASP A 21 -33.00 13.92 -2.71
CA ASP A 21 -32.04 12.85 -2.90
C ASP A 21 -30.71 13.19 -2.22
N ILE A 22 -30.46 12.55 -1.08
CA ILE A 22 -29.25 12.72 -0.26
C ILE A 22 -27.98 12.30 -1.03
N ALA A 23 -28.05 11.27 -1.87
CA ALA A 23 -26.89 10.79 -2.63
C ALA A 23 -26.50 11.78 -3.73
N LYS A 24 -27.50 12.31 -4.45
CA LYS A 24 -27.32 13.40 -5.42
C LYS A 24 -26.80 14.67 -4.71
N GLY A 25 -27.35 14.99 -3.55
CA GLY A 25 -26.90 16.09 -2.69
C GLY A 25 -25.43 15.99 -2.27
N LYS A 26 -24.98 14.81 -1.85
CA LYS A 26 -23.56 14.54 -1.53
C LYS A 26 -22.65 14.80 -2.71
N SER A 27 -23.03 14.32 -3.91
CA SER A 27 -22.25 14.52 -5.13
C SER A 27 -22.11 16.01 -5.48
N LEU A 28 -23.24 16.73 -5.47
CA LEU A 28 -23.27 18.16 -5.76
C LEU A 28 -22.49 19.00 -4.73
N PHE A 29 -22.60 18.66 -3.45
CA PHE A 29 -21.83 19.29 -2.37
C PHE A 29 -20.32 19.06 -2.56
N ASN A 30 -19.91 17.82 -2.83
CA ASN A 30 -18.50 17.49 -3.05
C ASN A 30 -17.92 18.21 -4.26
N ALA A 31 -18.69 18.39 -5.33
CA ALA A 31 -18.25 19.05 -6.54
C ALA A 31 -18.16 20.58 -6.42
N ASN A 32 -19.08 21.22 -5.69
CA ASN A 32 -19.24 22.69 -5.76
C ASN A 32 -18.97 23.41 -4.44
N CYS A 33 -19.06 22.74 -3.29
CA CYS A 33 -19.12 23.39 -1.97
C CYS A 33 -18.03 22.90 -1.00
N ALA A 34 -17.57 21.65 -1.13
CA ALA A 34 -16.68 20.99 -0.17
C ALA A 34 -15.26 21.59 -0.09
N SER A 35 -14.89 22.42 -1.07
CA SER A 35 -13.65 23.20 -1.08
C SER A 35 -13.66 24.37 -0.09
N CYS A 36 -14.84 24.94 0.20
CA CYS A 36 -14.99 26.10 1.08
C CYS A 36 -15.76 25.80 2.36
N HIS A 37 -16.64 24.79 2.37
CA HIS A 37 -17.50 24.44 3.49
C HIS A 37 -17.25 23.02 4.00
N LYS A 38 -17.41 22.81 5.31
CA LYS A 38 -17.53 21.48 5.94
C LYS A 38 -18.86 21.36 6.67
N LEU A 39 -19.31 20.14 6.93
CA LEU A 39 -20.62 19.92 7.57
C LEU A 39 -20.64 20.43 9.01
N ASN A 40 -19.64 20.08 9.83
CA ASN A 40 -19.67 20.34 11.27
C ASN A 40 -18.65 21.37 11.78
N LYS A 41 -17.79 21.89 10.90
CA LYS A 41 -16.70 22.79 11.28
C LYS A 41 -16.53 23.92 10.29
N LYS A 42 -15.99 25.04 10.77
CA LYS A 42 -15.59 26.16 9.93
C LYS A 42 -14.39 25.76 9.07
N LEU A 43 -14.35 26.21 7.82
CA LEU A 43 -13.20 26.10 6.93
C LEU A 43 -12.88 27.50 6.37
N ILE A 44 -13.32 27.79 5.14
CA ILE A 44 -13.29 29.14 4.56
C ILE A 44 -14.63 29.81 4.86
N GLY A 45 -15.72 29.09 4.63
CA GLY A 45 -17.07 29.48 5.04
C GLY A 45 -17.53 28.82 6.35
N PRO A 46 -18.73 29.18 6.83
CA PRO A 46 -19.35 28.56 8.00
C PRO A 46 -19.58 27.05 7.82
N ALA A 47 -19.72 26.36 8.95
CA ALA A 47 -20.28 25.01 8.98
C ALA A 47 -21.72 25.03 8.43
N ILE A 48 -22.04 24.11 7.53
CA ILE A 48 -23.34 24.14 6.82
C ILE A 48 -24.39 23.21 7.40
N ARG A 49 -24.05 22.34 8.36
CA ARG A 49 -25.06 21.52 9.04
C ARG A 49 -25.98 22.41 9.87
N GLY A 50 -27.29 22.21 9.72
CA GLY A 50 -28.33 22.98 10.39
C GLY A 50 -28.61 24.33 9.75
N VAL A 51 -28.01 24.65 8.60
CA VAL A 51 -28.18 25.96 7.95
C VAL A 51 -29.61 26.16 7.44
N SER A 52 -30.28 25.08 7.01
CA SER A 52 -31.68 25.06 6.59
C SER A 52 -32.66 25.43 7.70
N SER A 53 -32.26 25.25 8.96
CA SER A 53 -33.05 25.61 10.14
C SER A 53 -32.77 27.05 10.62
N LYS A 54 -31.68 27.66 10.13
CA LYS A 54 -31.24 29.00 10.54
C LYS A 54 -31.74 30.10 9.60
N TYR A 55 -31.91 29.80 8.32
CA TYR A 55 -32.33 30.77 7.30
C TYR A 55 -33.52 30.27 6.49
N GLU A 56 -34.33 31.20 6.02
CA GLU A 56 -35.48 30.90 5.16
C GLU A 56 -35.02 30.27 3.84
N LYS A 57 -35.83 29.32 3.34
CA LYS A 57 -35.48 28.50 2.17
C LYS A 57 -35.27 29.35 0.91
N ASP A 58 -36.14 30.33 0.68
CA ASP A 58 -36.05 31.24 -0.49
C ASP A 58 -34.84 32.17 -0.41
N TRP A 59 -34.43 32.53 0.82
CA TRP A 59 -33.21 33.30 1.04
C TRP A 59 -31.98 32.45 0.71
N LEU A 60 -31.94 31.19 1.14
CA LEU A 60 -30.85 30.26 0.81
C LEU A 60 -30.70 30.03 -0.69
N TYR A 61 -31.80 29.95 -1.45
CA TYR A 61 -31.73 29.85 -2.90
C TYR A 61 -31.06 31.07 -3.53
N SER A 62 -31.42 32.27 -3.08
CA SER A 62 -30.87 33.53 -3.59
C SER A 62 -29.39 33.66 -3.20
N TRP A 63 -29.04 33.28 -1.97
CA TRP A 63 -27.68 33.32 -1.45
C TRP A 63 -26.74 32.37 -2.17
N ILE A 64 -27.14 31.11 -2.35
CA ILE A 64 -26.32 30.09 -3.00
C ILE A 64 -26.15 30.41 -4.49
N LYS A 65 -27.17 30.96 -5.15
CA LYS A 65 -27.05 31.34 -6.57
C LYS A 65 -26.17 32.57 -6.77
N ASN A 66 -26.29 33.60 -5.92
CA ASN A 66 -25.52 34.83 -6.07
C ASN A 66 -25.48 35.69 -4.78
N SER A 67 -24.65 35.29 -3.82
CA SER A 67 -24.41 36.04 -2.58
C SER A 67 -23.86 37.45 -2.82
N ALA A 68 -23.02 37.64 -3.85
CA ALA A 68 -22.46 38.95 -4.19
C ALA A 68 -23.53 39.98 -4.58
N ALA A 69 -24.59 39.55 -5.26
CA ALA A 69 -25.73 40.42 -5.57
C ALA A 69 -26.49 40.84 -4.31
N MET A 70 -26.66 39.93 -3.35
CA MET A 70 -27.34 40.20 -2.07
C MET A 70 -26.54 41.14 -1.16
N ILE A 71 -25.21 40.96 -1.12
CA ILE A 71 -24.31 41.87 -0.40
C ILE A 71 -24.38 43.27 -1.03
N LYS A 72 -24.38 43.36 -2.36
CA LYS A 72 -24.46 44.64 -3.09
C LYS A 72 -25.82 45.32 -2.95
N SER A 73 -26.91 44.57 -2.84
CA SER A 73 -28.25 45.13 -2.59
C SER A 73 -28.44 45.62 -1.16
N GLY A 74 -27.47 45.37 -0.26
CA GLY A 74 -27.53 45.81 1.13
C GLY A 74 -28.40 44.92 2.03
N ASP A 75 -28.55 43.63 1.70
CA ASP A 75 -29.23 42.68 2.58
C ASP A 75 -28.45 42.55 3.91
N GLU A 76 -29.12 42.83 5.04
CA GLU A 76 -28.47 42.91 6.35
C GLU A 76 -27.83 41.59 6.78
N GLN A 77 -28.45 40.45 6.44
CA GLN A 77 -27.95 39.11 6.79
C GLN A 77 -26.74 38.75 5.92
N ALA A 78 -26.81 39.03 4.63
CA ALA A 78 -25.73 38.83 3.67
C ALA A 78 -24.46 39.62 4.04
N VAL A 79 -24.63 40.90 4.39
CA VAL A 79 -23.52 41.79 4.78
C VAL A 79 -22.90 41.34 6.11
N ALA A 80 -23.71 40.95 7.09
CA ALA A 80 -23.21 40.46 8.38
C ALA A 80 -22.35 39.20 8.22
N ILE A 81 -22.80 38.23 7.41
CA ILE A 81 -22.02 37.02 7.12
C ILE A 81 -20.72 37.39 6.37
N TYR A 82 -20.79 38.32 5.41
CA TYR A 82 -19.60 38.73 4.66
C TYR A 82 -18.52 39.36 5.55
N GLU A 83 -18.91 40.20 6.51
CA GLU A 83 -17.99 40.80 7.49
C GLU A 83 -17.44 39.74 8.49
N GLU A 84 -18.28 38.82 8.98
CA GLU A 84 -17.88 37.77 9.94
C GLU A 84 -16.86 36.78 9.36
N TYR A 85 -16.92 36.51 8.05
CA TYR A 85 -16.04 35.57 7.35
C TYR A 85 -14.96 36.26 6.52
N ASN A 86 -14.38 37.33 7.06
CA ASN A 86 -13.20 38.02 6.53
C ASN A 86 -13.35 38.55 5.09
N LYS A 87 -14.56 38.91 4.67
CA LYS A 87 -14.84 39.45 3.32
C LYS A 87 -14.45 38.51 2.18
N VAL A 88 -14.40 37.21 2.47
CA VAL A 88 -14.14 36.18 1.45
C VAL A 88 -15.38 36.04 0.58
N ALA A 89 -15.21 36.25 -0.74
CA ALA A 89 -16.31 36.14 -1.69
C ALA A 89 -16.66 34.67 -1.96
N MET A 90 -17.95 34.33 -1.83
CA MET A 90 -18.48 33.04 -2.27
C MET A 90 -18.75 33.09 -3.78
N ASN A 91 -18.39 32.03 -4.50
CA ASN A 91 -18.68 31.91 -5.93
C ASN A 91 -20.20 31.92 -6.18
N ALA A 92 -20.61 32.46 -7.34
CA ALA A 92 -21.99 32.39 -7.78
C ALA A 92 -22.26 31.04 -8.46
N PHE A 93 -23.40 30.44 -8.14
CA PHE A 93 -23.83 29.15 -8.70
C PHE A 93 -25.19 29.28 -9.45
N PRO A 94 -25.30 30.13 -10.48
CA PRO A 94 -26.55 30.33 -11.22
C PRO A 94 -27.04 29.07 -11.93
N GLN A 95 -26.16 28.09 -12.16
CA GLN A 95 -26.44 26.81 -12.79
C GLN A 95 -27.19 25.82 -11.88
N LEU A 96 -27.15 26.01 -10.55
CA LEU A 96 -27.84 25.11 -9.63
C LEU A 96 -29.34 25.41 -9.62
N SER A 97 -30.15 24.40 -9.88
CA SER A 97 -31.61 24.51 -9.76
C SER A 97 -32.02 24.56 -8.27
N ASN A 98 -33.25 24.97 -7.98
CA ASN A 98 -33.75 24.93 -6.59
C ASN A 98 -33.78 23.50 -6.05
N GLU A 99 -34.06 22.51 -6.90
CA GLU A 99 -34.03 21.09 -6.54
C GLU A 99 -32.59 20.62 -6.20
N ASP A 100 -31.58 21.08 -6.95
CA ASP A 100 -30.19 20.76 -6.65
C ASP A 100 -29.75 21.36 -5.30
N ILE A 101 -30.20 22.57 -5.00
CA ILE A 101 -29.96 23.22 -3.70
C ILE A 101 -30.67 22.44 -2.58
N ASP A 102 -31.90 21.99 -2.81
CA ASP A 102 -32.65 21.15 -1.85
C ASP A 102 -31.93 19.84 -1.54
N ASN A 103 -31.38 19.19 -2.57
CA ASN A 103 -30.60 17.96 -2.40
C ASN A 103 -29.32 18.24 -1.58
N ILE A 104 -28.61 19.35 -1.83
CA ILE A 104 -27.42 19.75 -1.08
C ILE A 104 -27.76 20.04 0.39
N LEU A 105 -28.84 20.79 0.65
CA LEU A 105 -29.27 21.12 2.01
C LEU A 105 -29.72 19.87 2.77
N ALA A 106 -30.48 18.98 2.13
CA ALA A 106 -30.88 17.71 2.72
C ALA A 106 -29.68 16.82 3.08
N TYR A 107 -28.64 16.77 2.23
CA TYR A 107 -27.39 16.10 2.57
C TYR A 107 -26.67 16.75 3.76
N SER A 108 -26.69 18.09 3.85
CA SER A 108 -26.00 18.81 4.92
C SER A 108 -26.56 18.49 6.32
N ASP A 109 -27.88 18.30 6.39
CA ASP A 109 -28.62 18.00 7.62
C ASP A 109 -28.78 16.50 7.89
N TYR A 110 -28.41 15.66 6.92
CA TYR A 110 -28.53 14.22 7.04
C TYR A 110 -27.56 13.66 8.10
N ILE A 111 -28.11 12.83 8.99
CA ILE A 111 -27.37 12.02 9.96
C ILE A 111 -27.45 10.56 9.48
N PRO A 112 -26.36 9.99 8.92
CA PRO A 112 -26.40 8.59 8.49
C PRO A 112 -26.55 7.66 9.70
N PRO A 113 -27.40 6.62 9.62
CA PRO A 113 -27.41 5.56 10.62
C PRO A 113 -26.06 4.83 10.59
N LYS A 114 -25.59 4.41 11.77
CA LYS A 114 -24.34 3.66 11.93
C LYS A 114 -24.37 2.43 11.01
N PRO A 115 -23.39 2.23 10.10
CA PRO A 115 -23.43 1.14 9.15
C PRO A 115 -23.37 -0.20 9.88
N VAL A 116 -24.37 -1.04 9.65
CA VAL A 116 -24.35 -2.45 10.07
C VAL A 116 -23.44 -3.17 9.10
N ALA A 117 -22.36 -3.76 9.63
CA ALA A 117 -21.37 -4.51 8.86
C ALA A 117 -22.06 -5.57 7.98
N ALA A 118 -21.87 -5.47 6.67
CA ALA A 118 -22.20 -6.54 5.75
C ALA A 118 -21.16 -7.65 5.92
N THR A 119 -21.63 -8.85 6.27
CA THR A 119 -20.81 -10.05 6.35
C THR A 119 -20.27 -10.40 4.97
N ILE A 120 -18.98 -10.15 4.75
CA ILE A 120 -18.27 -10.65 3.58
C ILE A 120 -17.69 -12.01 3.95
N SER A 121 -18.10 -13.04 3.22
CA SER A 121 -17.51 -14.38 3.31
C SER A 121 -16.02 -14.31 3.00
N SER A 122 -15.21 -14.75 3.95
CA SER A 122 -13.76 -14.93 3.80
C SER A 122 -13.45 -15.91 2.66
N VAL A 123 -12.83 -15.42 1.60
CA VAL A 123 -12.08 -16.25 0.65
C VAL A 123 -10.69 -16.43 1.23
N SER A 124 -10.36 -17.66 1.63
CA SER A 124 -9.05 -18.01 2.16
C SER A 124 -7.96 -17.78 1.10
N GLU A 125 -6.98 -16.98 1.49
CA GLU A 125 -5.75 -16.72 0.75
C GLU A 125 -4.87 -17.98 0.77
N SER A 126 -4.49 -18.44 -0.42
CA SER A 126 -3.63 -19.61 -0.58
C SER A 126 -2.18 -19.15 -0.64
N THR A 127 -1.42 -19.56 0.37
CA THR A 127 0.03 -19.48 0.42
C THR A 127 0.61 -20.15 -0.82
N SER A 128 1.24 -19.39 -1.71
CA SER A 128 1.92 -19.91 -2.89
C SER A 128 3.28 -20.51 -2.50
N SER A 129 3.27 -21.68 -1.85
CA SER A 129 4.38 -22.62 -2.02
C SER A 129 4.34 -23.12 -3.46
N SER A 130 5.50 -23.11 -4.13
CA SER A 130 5.67 -23.55 -5.52
C SER A 130 5.02 -24.94 -5.72
N SER A 131 3.86 -24.96 -6.36
CA SER A 131 3.01 -26.13 -6.55
C SER A 131 3.71 -27.25 -7.32
N THR A 132 4.76 -26.94 -8.05
CA THR A 132 5.63 -27.93 -8.70
C THR A 132 6.39 -28.80 -7.69
N ASN A 133 6.91 -28.20 -6.62
CA ASN A 133 7.66 -28.94 -5.59
C ASN A 133 6.74 -29.84 -4.76
N ASP A 134 5.54 -29.36 -4.44
CA ASP A 134 4.54 -30.14 -3.69
C ASP A 134 4.03 -31.34 -4.50
N ILE A 135 3.80 -31.17 -5.81
CA ILE A 135 3.42 -32.27 -6.71
C ILE A 135 4.55 -33.30 -6.85
N ILE A 136 5.82 -32.85 -6.96
CA ILE A 136 6.97 -33.75 -7.02
C ILE A 136 7.09 -34.58 -5.74
N LEU A 137 6.91 -33.97 -4.56
CA LEU A 137 6.95 -34.68 -3.29
C LEU A 137 5.84 -35.72 -3.14
N VAL A 138 4.62 -35.40 -3.58
CA VAL A 138 3.49 -36.35 -3.60
C VAL A 138 3.77 -37.53 -4.54
N LEU A 139 4.31 -37.27 -5.73
CA LEU A 139 4.69 -38.33 -6.67
C LEU A 139 5.81 -39.23 -6.11
N LEU A 140 6.83 -38.65 -5.50
CA LEU A 140 7.98 -39.37 -4.94
C LEU A 140 7.58 -40.25 -3.76
N SER A 141 6.70 -39.74 -2.88
CA SER A 141 6.15 -40.51 -1.77
C SER A 141 5.27 -41.67 -2.24
N PHE A 142 4.46 -41.48 -3.29
CA PHE A 142 3.66 -42.56 -3.88
C PHE A 142 4.53 -43.68 -4.47
N VAL A 143 5.59 -43.33 -5.20
CA VAL A 143 6.56 -44.31 -5.75
C VAL A 143 7.27 -45.06 -4.62
N LEU A 144 7.66 -44.37 -3.54
CA LEU A 144 8.29 -45.00 -2.37
C LEU A 144 7.34 -46.01 -1.67
N ILE A 145 6.06 -45.67 -1.56
CA ILE A 145 5.03 -46.57 -0.99
C ILE A 145 4.87 -47.82 -1.87
N ILE A 146 4.80 -47.66 -3.20
CA ILE A 146 4.73 -48.81 -4.11
C ILE A 146 5.97 -49.70 -3.98
N LEU A 147 7.17 -49.11 -3.91
CA LEU A 147 8.42 -49.86 -3.75
C LEU A 147 8.47 -50.64 -2.44
N THR A 148 8.00 -50.05 -1.33
CA THR A 148 7.97 -50.74 -0.03
C THR A 148 6.95 -51.88 0.00
N ILE A 149 5.78 -51.70 -0.61
CA ILE A 149 4.77 -52.75 -0.78
C ILE A 149 5.32 -53.89 -1.64
N LEU A 150 5.97 -53.57 -2.77
CA LEU A 150 6.58 -54.55 -3.66
C LEU A 150 7.67 -55.36 -2.95
N LEU A 151 8.58 -54.70 -2.23
CA LEU A 151 9.62 -55.35 -1.43
C LEU A 151 9.02 -56.27 -0.36
N PHE A 152 7.93 -55.83 0.29
CA PHE A 152 7.22 -56.65 1.26
C PHE A 152 6.61 -57.90 0.62
N ILE A 153 5.96 -57.76 -0.53
CA ILE A 153 5.39 -58.88 -1.28
C ILE A 153 6.48 -59.84 -1.74
N ILE A 154 7.59 -59.35 -2.31
CA ILE A 154 8.73 -60.17 -2.74
C ILE A 154 9.30 -60.94 -1.56
N ASN A 155 9.54 -60.28 -0.42
CA ASN A 155 10.09 -60.93 0.77
C ASN A 155 9.11 -61.99 1.34
N LYS A 156 7.80 -61.72 1.29
CA LYS A 156 6.77 -62.70 1.68
C LYS A 156 6.73 -63.90 0.73
N THR A 157 6.80 -63.67 -0.58
CA THR A 157 6.81 -64.72 -1.60
C THR A 157 8.07 -65.58 -1.51
N LEU A 158 9.24 -64.96 -1.33
CA LEU A 158 10.51 -65.68 -1.12
C LEU A 158 10.45 -66.58 0.12
N LYS A 159 9.90 -66.09 1.24
CA LYS A 159 9.71 -66.92 2.46
C LYS A 159 8.77 -68.10 2.21
N ASN A 160 7.66 -67.88 1.52
CA ASN A 160 6.71 -68.94 1.18
C ASN A 160 7.32 -69.99 0.25
N LEU A 161 8.13 -69.58 -0.74
CA LEU A 161 8.82 -70.49 -1.66
C LEU A 161 9.90 -71.32 -0.96
N VAL A 162 10.63 -70.74 0.00
CA VAL A 162 11.62 -71.47 0.83
C VAL A 162 10.93 -72.57 1.65
N LEU A 163 9.76 -72.27 2.24
CA LEU A 163 8.97 -73.24 3.00
C LEU A 163 8.40 -74.37 2.14
N GLN A 164 8.00 -74.08 0.90
CA GLN A 164 7.46 -75.10 -0.03
C GLN A 164 8.52 -76.02 -0.63
N ASN A 165 9.77 -75.55 -0.79
CA ASN A 165 10.86 -76.33 -1.37
C ASN A 165 11.64 -77.18 -0.34
N GLY A 166 11.12 -77.37 0.88
CA GLY A 166 11.70 -78.27 1.87
C GLY A 166 13.06 -77.84 2.44
N LEU A 167 13.50 -76.61 2.15
CA LEU A 167 14.65 -76.00 2.81
C LEU A 167 14.19 -75.55 4.20
N VAL A 168 14.58 -76.28 5.24
CA VAL A 168 14.34 -75.87 6.62
C VAL A 168 15.08 -74.54 6.82
N ALA A 169 14.35 -73.44 6.75
CA ALA A 169 14.82 -72.18 7.30
C ALA A 169 14.96 -72.42 8.80
N ASP A 170 16.20 -72.61 9.27
CA ASP A 170 16.51 -72.72 10.69
C ASP A 170 15.74 -71.63 11.44
N GLU A 171 14.70 -72.02 12.18
CA GLU A 171 14.03 -71.14 13.13
C GLU A 171 15.02 -70.85 14.25
N LYS A 172 15.91 -69.87 14.05
CA LYS A 172 16.66 -69.30 15.15
C LYS A 172 15.69 -68.55 16.05
N LYS A 173 15.23 -69.29 17.06
CA LYS A 173 14.78 -68.89 18.40
C LYS A 173 14.34 -67.44 18.51
N ASN A 174 13.04 -67.27 18.75
CA ASN A 174 12.37 -66.18 19.48
C ASN A 174 13.34 -65.24 20.25
N LYS A 175 14.04 -64.35 19.53
CA LYS A 175 14.77 -63.24 20.13
C LYS A 175 13.72 -62.17 20.37
N LYS A 176 13.42 -61.86 21.64
CA LYS A 176 12.63 -60.67 22.02
C LYS A 176 12.99 -59.53 21.06
N ALA A 177 11.99 -59.01 20.35
CA ALA A 177 12.19 -57.92 19.39
C ALA A 177 13.07 -56.86 20.06
N MET A 178 14.27 -56.63 19.52
CA MET A 178 15.17 -55.65 20.11
C MET A 178 14.51 -54.27 20.00
N PRO A 179 14.59 -53.43 21.05
CA PRO A 179 14.15 -52.04 20.96
C PRO A 179 14.78 -51.37 19.75
N ILE A 180 14.01 -50.60 18.98
CA ILE A 180 14.44 -49.97 17.73
C ILE A 180 15.74 -49.18 17.91
N VAL A 181 15.89 -48.48 19.03
CA VAL A 181 17.12 -47.74 19.38
C VAL A 181 18.34 -48.65 19.51
N LYS A 182 18.17 -49.84 20.11
CA LYS A 182 19.26 -50.81 20.26
C LYS A 182 19.63 -51.46 18.92
N ALA A 183 18.63 -51.74 18.08
CA ALA A 183 18.85 -52.23 16.72
C ALA A 183 19.55 -51.19 15.83
N PHE A 184 19.21 -49.91 16.00
CA PHE A 184 19.85 -48.80 15.32
C PHE A 184 21.32 -48.66 15.75
N LEU A 185 21.60 -48.59 17.07
CA LEU A 185 22.97 -48.45 17.60
C LEU A 185 23.89 -49.63 17.26
N GLN A 186 23.34 -50.84 17.10
CA GLN A 186 24.10 -52.01 16.65
C GLN A 186 24.42 -51.99 15.16
N ASN A 187 23.65 -51.24 14.35
CA ASN A 187 23.89 -51.12 12.92
C ASN A 187 24.84 -49.95 12.63
N GLN A 188 26.14 -50.25 12.55
CA GLN A 188 27.18 -49.26 12.29
C GLN A 188 26.93 -48.44 11.02
N PHE A 189 26.34 -49.03 9.97
CA PHE A 189 26.02 -48.31 8.73
C PHE A 189 24.94 -47.23 8.95
N LEU A 190 23.85 -47.56 9.66
CA LEU A 190 22.79 -46.60 9.97
C LEU A 190 23.26 -45.50 10.93
N VAL A 191 24.11 -45.86 11.90
CA VAL A 191 24.74 -44.88 12.81
C VAL A 191 25.63 -43.91 12.03
N ILE A 192 26.51 -44.42 11.16
CA ILE A 192 27.40 -43.58 10.33
C ILE A 192 26.60 -42.66 9.41
N ILE A 193 25.58 -43.17 8.71
CA ILE A 193 24.73 -42.34 7.86
C ILE A 193 24.02 -41.25 8.66
N SER A 194 23.50 -41.60 9.83
CA SER A 194 22.80 -40.62 10.67
C SER A 194 23.73 -39.56 11.23
N VAL A 195 24.97 -39.92 11.58
CA VAL A 195 26.01 -38.96 11.97
C VAL A 195 26.37 -38.04 10.82
N ILE A 196 26.60 -38.58 9.62
CA ILE A 196 26.88 -37.78 8.41
C ILE A 196 25.72 -36.82 8.13
N PHE A 197 24.49 -37.32 8.19
CA PHE A 197 23.29 -36.50 7.99
C PHE A 197 23.21 -35.37 9.02
N LEU A 198 23.42 -35.66 10.31
CA LEU A 198 23.41 -34.65 11.37
C LEU A 198 24.52 -33.62 11.20
N LEU A 199 25.73 -34.04 10.78
CA LEU A 199 26.84 -33.13 10.50
C LEU A 199 26.53 -32.22 9.30
N LEU A 200 26.02 -32.77 8.19
CA LEU A 200 25.65 -31.98 7.02
C LEU A 200 24.48 -31.04 7.29
N SER A 201 23.49 -31.51 8.04
CA SER A 201 22.35 -30.70 8.47
C SER A 201 22.79 -29.56 9.38
N SER A 202 23.64 -29.84 10.39
CA SER A 202 24.22 -28.83 11.27
C SER A 202 25.05 -27.80 10.49
N ALA A 203 25.90 -28.24 9.56
CA ALA A 203 26.67 -27.36 8.69
C ALA A 203 25.75 -26.49 7.82
N TYR A 204 24.71 -27.09 7.22
CA TYR A 204 23.73 -26.38 6.42
C TYR A 204 23.02 -25.28 7.22
N PHE A 205 22.42 -25.61 8.37
CA PHE A 205 21.71 -24.63 9.19
C PHE A 205 22.64 -23.54 9.75
N SER A 206 23.85 -23.90 10.16
CA SER A 206 24.84 -22.94 10.63
C SER A 206 25.26 -21.98 9.52
N PHE A 207 25.52 -22.50 8.32
CA PHE A 207 25.88 -21.68 7.16
C PHE A 207 24.72 -20.78 6.72
N GLN A 208 23.49 -21.29 6.68
CA GLN A 208 22.31 -20.49 6.38
C GLN A 208 22.11 -19.36 7.39
N TYR A 209 22.27 -19.65 8.69
CA TYR A 209 22.20 -18.62 9.74
C TYR A 209 23.27 -17.53 9.53
N MET A 210 24.51 -17.92 9.21
CA MET A 210 25.59 -16.97 8.92
C MET A 210 25.31 -16.09 7.69
N LEU A 211 24.66 -16.62 6.65
CA LEU A 211 24.30 -15.85 5.46
C LEU A 211 23.21 -14.79 5.71
N GLN A 212 22.46 -14.90 6.81
CA GLN A 212 21.44 -13.91 7.19
C GLN A 212 22.01 -12.76 8.04
N ILE A 213 23.27 -12.83 8.46
CA ILE A 213 23.89 -11.75 9.24
C ILE A 213 24.05 -10.51 8.36
N GLY A 214 23.50 -9.38 8.82
CA GLY A 214 23.54 -8.11 8.09
C GLY A 214 22.53 -8.01 6.94
N VAL A 215 21.48 -8.85 6.96
CA VAL A 215 20.34 -8.77 6.03
C VAL A 215 19.12 -8.24 6.79
N ASP A 216 18.77 -6.97 6.57
CA ASP A 216 17.68 -6.28 7.28
C ASP A 216 16.33 -6.33 6.52
N GLN A 217 16.10 -7.37 5.72
CA GLN A 217 14.82 -7.52 5.01
C GLN A 217 13.65 -7.64 5.99
N GLY A 218 12.56 -6.93 5.69
CA GLY A 218 11.39 -6.85 6.55
C GLY A 218 11.55 -5.93 7.75
N TYR A 219 12.69 -5.24 7.91
CA TYR A 219 12.86 -4.26 8.98
C TYR A 219 11.80 -3.15 8.86
N MET A 220 10.98 -3.02 9.91
CA MET A 220 9.81 -2.14 9.95
C MET A 220 9.72 -1.47 11.34
N PRO A 221 10.46 -0.37 11.56
CA PRO A 221 10.43 0.35 12.82
C PRO A 221 9.17 1.21 12.94
N ILE A 222 8.75 1.45 14.19
CA ILE A 222 7.66 2.39 14.49
C ILE A 222 8.17 3.81 14.24
N GLN A 223 7.43 4.58 13.44
CA GLN A 223 7.74 5.97 13.13
C GLN A 223 7.06 6.93 14.13
N PRO A 224 7.58 8.16 14.34
CA PRO A 224 6.97 9.13 15.26
C PRO A 224 5.55 9.57 14.85
N ILE A 225 5.32 9.66 13.55
CA ILE A 225 4.02 9.88 12.92
C ILE A 225 3.73 8.65 12.06
N HIS A 226 2.54 8.09 12.20
CA HIS A 226 2.08 6.98 11.37
C HIS A 226 1.76 7.51 9.96
N TYR A 227 2.78 7.54 9.11
CA TYR A 227 2.66 7.97 7.72
C TYR A 227 2.41 6.76 6.80
N SER A 228 1.28 6.79 6.09
CA SER A 228 0.89 5.75 5.13
C SER A 228 1.30 6.12 3.70
N HIS A 229 2.20 5.34 3.10
CA HIS A 229 2.49 5.47 1.67
C HIS A 229 1.32 4.94 0.83
N LYS A 230 0.59 3.94 1.34
CA LYS A 230 -0.62 3.42 0.70
C LYS A 230 -1.64 4.52 0.41
N ILE A 231 -1.94 5.38 1.39
CA ILE A 231 -2.91 6.46 1.18
C ILE A 231 -2.39 7.50 0.19
N HIS A 232 -1.12 7.90 0.29
CA HIS A 232 -0.59 8.99 -0.52
C HIS A 232 -0.26 8.56 -1.95
N ALA A 233 0.53 7.49 -2.12
CA ALA A 233 0.98 7.01 -3.42
C ALA A 233 0.01 5.99 -4.05
N GLY A 234 -0.68 5.19 -3.24
CA GLY A 234 -1.68 4.23 -3.71
C GLY A 234 -3.03 4.90 -3.96
N ASP A 235 -3.77 5.26 -2.91
CA ASP A 235 -5.16 5.71 -3.08
C ASP A 235 -5.26 7.06 -3.81
N ASN A 236 -4.38 8.01 -3.45
CA ASN A 236 -4.36 9.34 -4.06
C ASN A 236 -3.46 9.47 -5.30
N GLN A 237 -2.71 8.41 -5.65
CA GLN A 237 -1.84 8.38 -6.83
C GLN A 237 -0.84 9.56 -6.89
N ILE A 238 -0.32 10.00 -5.74
CA ILE A 238 0.70 11.04 -5.69
C ILE A 238 2.02 10.46 -6.18
N GLU A 239 2.59 11.08 -7.21
CA GLU A 239 3.87 10.69 -7.78
C GLU A 239 4.99 10.66 -6.73
N CYS A 240 5.78 9.58 -6.72
CA CYS A 240 6.86 9.36 -5.74
C CYS A 240 7.83 10.54 -5.63
N GLN A 241 8.11 11.18 -6.77
CA GLN A 241 9.09 12.26 -6.90
C GLN A 241 8.54 13.64 -6.49
N TYR A 242 7.24 13.74 -6.20
CA TYR A 242 6.66 14.95 -5.63
C TYR A 242 7.24 15.21 -4.24
N CYS A 243 7.19 14.19 -3.37
CA CYS A 243 7.79 14.24 -2.04
C CYS A 243 9.30 13.99 -2.08
N HIS A 244 9.75 12.96 -2.82
CA HIS A 244 11.15 12.57 -2.92
C HIS A 244 11.88 13.23 -4.11
N SER A 245 11.77 14.55 -4.20
CA SER A 245 12.23 15.35 -5.35
C SER A 245 13.74 15.28 -5.63
N SER A 246 14.54 15.02 -4.59
CA SER A 246 16.00 14.93 -4.69
C SER A 246 16.50 13.66 -5.39
N ALA A 247 15.66 12.64 -5.57
CA ALA A 247 16.02 11.38 -6.22
C ALA A 247 16.60 11.56 -7.64
N LYS A 248 16.16 12.58 -8.39
CA LYS A 248 16.64 12.86 -9.75
C LYS A 248 17.99 13.58 -9.82
N LYS A 249 18.38 14.29 -8.76
CA LYS A 249 19.49 15.26 -8.82
C LYS A 249 20.59 15.00 -7.81
N SER A 250 20.30 14.27 -6.74
CA SER A 250 21.22 14.03 -5.63
C SER A 250 21.60 12.55 -5.54
N LYS A 251 22.73 12.30 -4.87
CA LYS A 251 23.11 10.94 -4.47
C LYS A 251 22.16 10.35 -3.42
N HIS A 252 21.57 11.20 -2.59
CA HIS A 252 20.61 10.80 -1.55
C HIS A 252 19.22 11.33 -1.90
N SER A 253 18.25 10.43 -1.97
CA SER A 253 16.83 10.79 -1.92
C SER A 253 16.45 11.09 -0.48
N GLY A 254 16.42 12.38 -0.12
CA GLY A 254 16.09 12.83 1.22
C GLY A 254 14.62 12.58 1.59
N ILE A 255 14.37 12.58 2.90
CA ILE A 255 13.01 12.66 3.45
C ILE A 255 12.48 14.07 3.18
N PRO A 256 11.23 14.25 2.70
CA PRO A 256 10.67 15.57 2.45
C PRO A 256 10.68 16.44 3.71
N SER A 257 10.95 17.73 3.54
CA SER A 257 10.73 18.71 4.60
C SER A 257 9.25 18.84 4.92
N LEU A 258 8.90 19.21 6.15
CA LEU A 258 7.50 19.33 6.58
C LEU A 258 6.70 20.38 5.78
N ASN A 259 7.37 21.34 5.12
CA ASN A 259 6.70 22.29 4.21
C ASN A 259 5.97 21.58 3.07
N VAL A 260 6.51 20.47 2.55
CA VAL A 260 5.85 19.68 1.50
C VAL A 260 4.55 19.07 2.02
N CYS A 261 4.53 18.64 3.29
CA CYS A 261 3.33 18.13 3.93
C CYS A 261 2.28 19.25 4.06
N MET A 262 2.70 20.45 4.49
CA MET A 262 1.78 21.56 4.72
C MET A 262 1.15 22.13 3.44
N ASN A 263 1.79 22.01 2.27
CA ASN A 263 1.21 22.42 0.99
C ASN A 263 -0.22 21.88 0.74
N CYS A 264 -0.51 20.68 1.26
CA CYS A 264 -1.83 20.07 1.20
C CYS A 264 -2.53 20.09 2.56
N HIS A 265 -1.78 19.80 3.63
CA HIS A 265 -2.36 19.65 4.96
C HIS A 265 -2.84 20.96 5.60
N GLU A 266 -2.51 22.14 5.08
CA GLU A 266 -3.18 23.39 5.50
C GLU A 266 -4.71 23.34 5.30
N ASN A 267 -5.16 22.63 4.25
CA ASN A 267 -6.58 22.52 3.90
C ASN A 267 -7.18 21.13 4.22
N ILE A 268 -6.34 20.15 4.58
CA ILE A 268 -6.73 18.76 4.86
C ILE A 268 -6.50 18.47 6.36
N ALA A 269 -7.46 18.91 7.17
CA ALA A 269 -7.42 18.78 8.63
C ALA A 269 -8.05 17.51 9.20
N GLU A 270 -8.69 16.68 8.38
CA GLU A 270 -9.27 15.41 8.82
C GLU A 270 -9.13 14.35 7.75
N TYR A 271 -9.01 13.10 8.17
CA TYR A 271 -9.05 11.97 7.24
C TYR A 271 -10.50 11.71 6.79
N ASN A 272 -10.69 11.54 5.48
CA ASN A 272 -11.99 11.25 4.87
C ASN A 272 -11.93 10.06 3.90
N GLY A 273 -10.89 9.24 3.98
CA GLY A 273 -10.73 8.02 3.18
C GLY A 273 -11.35 6.79 3.84
N GLU A 274 -10.98 5.60 3.34
CA GLU A 274 -11.46 4.32 3.86
C GLU A 274 -10.86 3.97 5.22
N GLU A 275 -11.71 3.56 6.16
CA GLU A 275 -11.27 3.10 7.49
C GLU A 275 -10.99 1.60 7.48
N ASP A 276 -9.88 1.17 8.06
CA ASP A 276 -9.56 -0.24 8.31
C ASP A 276 -9.79 -0.54 9.80
N LEU A 277 -11.02 -0.94 10.11
CA LEU A 277 -11.45 -1.21 11.48
C LEU A 277 -10.77 -2.45 12.09
N GLU A 278 -10.34 -3.40 11.26
CA GLU A 278 -9.68 -4.62 11.73
C GLU A 278 -8.28 -4.33 12.27
N LYS A 279 -7.57 -3.40 11.63
CA LYS A 279 -6.23 -2.96 12.05
C LYS A 279 -6.25 -1.74 12.99
N GLY A 280 -7.44 -1.23 13.32
CA GLY A 280 -7.61 -0.09 14.22
C GLY A 280 -7.34 1.27 13.57
N TYR A 281 -7.27 1.33 12.24
CA TYR A 281 -7.05 2.56 11.49
C TYR A 281 -8.39 3.24 11.21
N THR A 282 -8.80 4.06 12.17
CA THR A 282 -10.03 4.87 12.09
C THR A 282 -9.74 6.28 11.58
N LYS A 283 -10.80 6.99 11.19
CA LYS A 283 -10.76 8.41 10.89
C LYS A 283 -10.16 9.22 12.04
N ASP A 284 -10.54 8.90 13.27
CA ASP A 284 -10.02 9.58 14.45
C ASP A 284 -8.53 9.29 14.65
N PHE A 285 -8.08 8.06 14.39
CA PHE A 285 -6.66 7.70 14.42
C PHE A 285 -5.86 8.57 13.45
N TYR A 286 -6.18 8.54 12.15
CA TYR A 286 -5.44 9.30 11.15
C TYR A 286 -5.54 10.82 11.35
N THR A 287 -6.71 11.31 11.78
CA THR A 287 -6.89 12.74 12.08
C THR A 287 -5.99 13.17 13.25
N ASN A 288 -5.80 12.33 14.26
CA ASN A 288 -4.87 12.61 15.34
C ASN A 288 -3.39 12.51 14.91
N GLU A 289 -3.05 11.69 13.92
CA GLU A 289 -1.70 11.67 13.32
C GLU A 289 -1.42 12.96 12.54
N ILE A 290 -2.39 13.52 11.82
CA ILE A 290 -2.27 14.84 11.17
C ILE A 290 -2.01 15.95 12.21
N LYS A 291 -2.64 15.88 13.38
CA LYS A 291 -2.37 16.85 14.47
C LYS A 291 -0.93 16.80 14.98
N LYS A 292 -0.27 15.64 14.93
CA LYS A 292 1.17 15.55 15.26
C LYS A 292 2.03 16.33 14.25
N LEU A 293 1.65 16.31 12.97
CA LEU A 293 2.29 17.14 11.95
C LEU A 293 2.10 18.62 12.27
N TYR A 294 0.88 19.06 12.59
CA TYR A 294 0.62 20.46 12.96
C TYR A 294 1.44 20.91 14.17
N LYS A 295 1.54 20.06 15.20
CA LYS A 295 2.41 20.33 16.34
C LYS A 295 3.88 20.49 15.91
N ALA A 296 4.37 19.64 15.01
CA ALA A 296 5.75 19.69 14.55
C ALA A 296 6.07 20.98 13.75
N VAL A 297 5.13 21.46 12.94
CA VAL A 297 5.30 22.69 12.15
C VAL A 297 4.84 23.97 12.86
N GLY A 298 4.22 23.85 14.03
CA GLY A 298 3.61 24.98 14.74
C GLY A 298 2.38 25.56 14.03
N TRP A 299 1.50 24.73 13.48
CA TRP A 299 0.27 25.17 12.82
C TRP A 299 -0.92 25.18 13.80
N ASP A 300 -1.62 26.31 13.92
CA ASP A 300 -2.86 26.41 14.68
C ASP A 300 -4.08 26.31 13.75
N GLU A 301 -4.86 25.25 13.93
CA GLU A 301 -6.06 24.96 13.13
C GLU A 301 -7.16 26.01 13.29
N ASN A 302 -7.26 26.67 14.45
CA ASN A 302 -8.37 27.60 14.73
C ASN A 302 -8.12 28.96 14.09
N SER A 303 -6.88 29.46 14.20
CA SER A 303 -6.47 30.75 13.63
C SER A 303 -5.98 30.63 12.18
N GLN A 304 -5.69 29.41 11.70
CA GLN A 304 -5.07 29.13 10.40
C GLN A 304 -3.76 29.89 10.20
N THR A 305 -2.95 29.96 11.27
CA THR A 305 -1.66 30.65 11.24
C THR A 305 -0.56 29.80 11.88
N TYR A 306 0.68 30.07 11.48
CA TYR A 306 1.86 29.47 12.10
C TYR A 306 2.20 30.21 13.40
N THR A 307 2.39 29.48 14.49
CA THR A 307 2.74 30.00 15.82
C THR A 307 4.20 30.41 15.93
N GLY A 308 5.07 29.84 15.09
CA GLY A 308 6.53 30.02 15.14
C GLY A 308 7.26 29.00 16.02
N ASP A 309 6.54 28.22 16.81
CA ASP A 309 7.09 27.14 17.64
C ASP A 309 7.17 25.85 16.82
N THR A 310 8.38 25.44 16.43
CA THR A 310 8.60 24.28 15.55
C THR A 310 9.46 23.22 16.21
N GLU A 311 9.14 21.95 15.97
CA GLU A 311 9.90 20.79 16.42
C GLU A 311 10.15 19.83 15.25
N PRO A 312 11.41 19.48 14.92
CA PRO A 312 11.68 18.58 13.80
C PRO A 312 11.22 17.15 14.11
N VAL A 313 10.55 16.52 13.14
CA VAL A 313 10.16 15.11 13.23
C VAL A 313 11.39 14.21 13.10
N LYS A 314 11.67 13.42 14.13
CA LYS A 314 12.82 12.50 14.19
C LYS A 314 12.50 11.16 13.52
N TRP A 315 12.42 11.17 12.19
CA TRP A 315 12.17 9.96 11.40
C TRP A 315 13.22 8.88 11.65
N VAL A 316 12.78 7.62 11.68
CA VAL A 316 13.67 6.45 11.76
C VAL A 316 13.98 5.99 10.35
N ARG A 317 15.25 6.10 9.95
CA ARG A 317 15.70 5.68 8.63
C ARG A 317 15.75 4.16 8.53
N ILE A 318 15.03 3.60 7.57
CA ILE A 318 14.91 2.15 7.34
C ILE A 318 16.05 1.63 6.46
N HIS A 319 16.24 2.25 5.29
CA HIS A 319 17.26 1.83 4.34
C HIS A 319 18.61 2.48 4.65
N ASN A 320 19.55 1.68 5.14
CA ASN A 320 20.92 2.09 5.39
C ASN A 320 21.92 1.23 4.60
N LEU A 321 22.96 1.90 4.11
CA LEU A 321 24.16 1.27 3.59
C LEU A 321 25.33 1.78 4.43
N PRO A 322 26.39 0.98 4.60
CA PRO A 322 27.61 1.45 5.25
C PRO A 322 28.18 2.69 4.55
N ASP A 323 28.87 3.53 5.31
CA ASP A 323 29.41 4.82 4.87
C ASP A 323 30.52 4.69 3.80
N PHE A 324 31.27 3.58 3.82
CA PHE A 324 32.23 3.22 2.78
C PHE A 324 31.56 2.80 1.46
N VAL A 325 30.23 2.83 1.34
CA VAL A 325 29.50 2.56 0.10
C VAL A 325 28.98 3.85 -0.49
N TYR A 326 29.48 4.20 -1.68
CA TYR A 326 28.95 5.28 -2.48
C TYR A 326 27.79 4.79 -3.35
N PHE A 327 26.58 5.25 -3.04
CA PHE A 327 25.38 5.04 -3.84
C PHE A 327 24.78 6.38 -4.27
N SER A 328 24.34 6.47 -5.54
CA SER A 328 23.74 7.68 -6.10
C SER A 328 22.35 7.42 -6.67
N HIS A 329 21.30 8.00 -6.06
CA HIS A 329 19.94 7.92 -6.59
C HIS A 329 19.83 8.54 -7.99
N ALA A 330 20.43 9.70 -8.23
CA ALA A 330 20.36 10.38 -9.52
C ALA A 330 20.86 9.50 -10.69
N GLN A 331 21.92 8.72 -10.48
CA GLN A 331 22.44 7.82 -11.52
C GLN A 331 21.45 6.70 -11.85
N HIS A 332 20.80 6.12 -10.84
CA HIS A 332 19.88 5.01 -11.04
C HIS A 332 18.51 5.48 -11.54
N VAL A 333 18.01 6.61 -11.05
CA VAL A 333 16.68 7.14 -11.39
C VAL A 333 16.70 7.96 -12.66
N ALA A 334 17.60 8.95 -12.79
CA ALA A 334 17.56 9.88 -13.92
C ALA A 334 18.30 9.34 -15.15
N VAL A 335 19.44 8.67 -14.96
CA VAL A 335 20.26 8.16 -16.09
C VAL A 335 19.83 6.76 -16.50
N ALA A 336 19.79 5.82 -15.56
CA ALA A 336 19.38 4.45 -15.87
C ALA A 336 17.86 4.29 -16.00
N GLY A 337 17.06 5.20 -15.42
CA GLY A 337 15.60 5.12 -15.46
C GLY A 337 15.08 3.83 -14.82
N VAL A 338 15.63 3.46 -13.67
CA VAL A 338 15.19 2.32 -12.87
C VAL A 338 13.95 2.74 -12.06
N ASP A 339 12.90 1.93 -12.14
CA ASP A 339 11.67 2.16 -11.38
C ASP A 339 11.89 1.98 -9.88
N CYS A 340 11.24 2.83 -9.08
CA CYS A 340 11.40 2.85 -7.62
C CYS A 340 11.06 1.49 -6.99
N GLN A 341 10.01 0.84 -7.50
CA GLN A 341 9.48 -0.43 -7.03
C GLN A 341 10.47 -1.57 -7.20
N LYS A 342 11.36 -1.50 -8.20
CA LYS A 342 12.39 -2.53 -8.42
C LYS A 342 13.37 -2.63 -7.25
N CYS A 343 13.58 -1.53 -6.53
CA CYS A 343 14.48 -1.49 -5.38
C CYS A 343 13.73 -1.47 -4.04
N HIS A 344 12.63 -0.73 -3.94
CA HIS A 344 11.91 -0.52 -2.67
C HIS A 344 10.65 -1.39 -2.50
N GLY A 345 10.27 -2.19 -3.50
CA GLY A 345 9.03 -2.96 -3.49
C GLY A 345 7.80 -2.11 -3.85
N PRO A 346 6.59 -2.68 -3.77
CA PRO A 346 5.33 -1.96 -4.07
C PRO A 346 4.99 -0.99 -2.93
N VAL A 347 5.69 0.14 -2.86
CA VAL A 347 5.56 1.13 -1.78
C VAL A 347 4.15 1.74 -1.73
N GLU A 348 3.48 1.83 -2.87
CA GLU A 348 2.09 2.26 -3.02
C GLU A 348 1.07 1.34 -2.32
N GLU A 349 1.46 0.13 -1.90
CA GLU A 349 0.62 -0.79 -1.13
C GLU A 349 1.00 -0.81 0.36
N MET A 350 2.07 -0.10 0.75
CA MET A 350 2.63 -0.16 2.09
C MET A 350 1.96 0.83 3.04
N GLU A 351 1.20 0.30 4.00
CA GLU A 351 0.63 1.09 5.10
C GLU A 351 1.72 1.60 6.05
N VAL A 352 2.70 0.77 6.37
CA VAL A 352 3.94 1.15 7.06
C VAL A 352 5.09 0.71 6.20
N LEU A 353 6.06 1.61 5.99
CA LEU A 353 7.22 1.31 5.16
C LEU A 353 8.09 0.25 5.84
N TYR A 354 8.56 -0.72 5.06
CA TYR A 354 9.54 -1.73 5.48
C TYR A 354 10.60 -1.93 4.40
N GLN A 355 11.73 -2.53 4.78
CA GLN A 355 12.78 -2.85 3.82
C GLN A 355 12.41 -4.10 2.99
N HIS A 356 12.02 -3.91 1.73
CA HIS A 356 11.68 -5.01 0.82
C HIS A 356 12.93 -5.77 0.32
N SER A 357 13.89 -5.04 -0.23
CA SER A 357 15.10 -5.63 -0.83
C SER A 357 16.24 -5.78 0.18
N PRO A 358 17.14 -6.76 0.01
CA PRO A 358 18.20 -7.01 0.99
C PRO A 358 19.31 -5.95 0.95
N LEU A 359 19.48 -5.26 -0.18
CA LEU A 359 20.51 -4.25 -0.41
C LEU A 359 21.94 -4.74 -0.11
N THR A 360 22.17 -6.06 -0.17
CA THR A 360 23.49 -6.66 -0.02
C THR A 360 24.34 -6.47 -1.28
N MET A 361 25.65 -6.54 -1.13
CA MET A 361 26.59 -6.41 -2.26
C MET A 361 26.28 -7.39 -3.40
N GLY A 362 25.94 -8.64 -3.08
CA GLY A 362 25.58 -9.65 -4.08
C GLY A 362 24.34 -9.27 -4.89
N TRP A 363 23.35 -8.66 -4.25
CA TRP A 363 22.15 -8.16 -4.92
C TRP A 363 22.48 -7.02 -5.89
N CYS A 364 23.31 -6.05 -5.46
CA CYS A 364 23.77 -4.96 -6.32
C CYS A 364 24.55 -5.48 -7.54
N ILE A 365 25.49 -6.40 -7.33
CA ILE A 365 26.33 -6.98 -8.39
C ILE A 365 25.49 -7.75 -9.40
N ASN A 366 24.54 -8.57 -8.95
CA ASN A 366 23.68 -9.33 -9.85
C ASN A 366 22.80 -8.40 -10.68
N CYS A 367 22.22 -7.37 -10.06
CA CYS A 367 21.48 -6.35 -10.79
C CYS A 367 22.33 -5.66 -11.87
N HIS A 368 23.59 -5.33 -11.57
CA HIS A 368 24.53 -4.74 -12.54
C HIS A 368 24.95 -5.71 -13.66
N ARG A 369 24.97 -7.01 -13.40
CA ARG A 369 25.26 -8.04 -14.42
C ARG A 369 24.11 -8.23 -15.39
N GLU A 370 22.87 -8.07 -14.92
CA GLU A 370 21.66 -8.39 -15.67
C GLU A 370 21.01 -7.16 -16.32
N THR A 371 21.26 -5.96 -15.80
CA THR A 371 20.61 -4.74 -16.29
C THR A 371 21.39 -4.13 -17.45
N ASN A 372 20.69 -4.00 -18.58
CA ASN A 372 21.21 -3.30 -19.77
C ASN A 372 21.16 -1.78 -19.58
N VAL A 373 22.14 -1.11 -20.15
CA VAL A 373 22.30 0.33 -20.09
C VAL A 373 21.38 0.97 -21.12
N LYS A 374 20.65 2.01 -20.73
CA LYS A 374 19.86 2.80 -21.67
C LYS A 374 20.79 3.68 -22.50
N VAL A 375 20.94 3.33 -23.78
CA VAL A 375 21.79 4.05 -24.74
C VAL A 375 21.00 5.08 -25.56
N LYS A 376 19.68 4.94 -25.62
CA LYS A 376 18.80 5.85 -26.35
C LYS A 376 18.87 7.25 -25.71
N ASP A 377 19.02 8.27 -26.56
CA ASP A 377 18.97 9.69 -26.20
C ASP A 377 20.14 10.24 -25.37
N ASN A 378 21.32 9.59 -25.40
CA ASN A 378 22.52 10.10 -24.76
C ASN A 378 23.77 9.93 -25.64
N GLU A 379 24.25 11.04 -26.23
CA GLU A 379 25.40 11.07 -27.14
C GLU A 379 26.69 10.47 -26.51
N TYR A 380 26.88 10.65 -25.20
CA TYR A 380 28.01 10.05 -24.49
C TYR A 380 27.93 8.53 -24.51
N TYR A 381 26.75 7.97 -24.22
CA TYR A 381 26.56 6.52 -24.23
C TYR A 381 26.52 5.94 -25.63
N THR A 382 26.10 6.69 -26.66
CA THR A 382 26.13 6.20 -28.06
C THR A 382 27.55 5.84 -28.48
N LYS A 383 28.53 6.73 -28.25
CA LYS A 383 29.92 6.47 -28.62
C LYS A 383 30.53 5.30 -27.84
N ILE A 384 30.32 5.29 -26.52
CA ILE A 384 30.82 4.22 -25.64
C ILE A 384 30.18 2.88 -26.00
N HIS A 385 28.89 2.89 -26.32
CA HIS A 385 28.18 1.70 -26.75
C HIS A 385 28.74 1.15 -28.05
N GLU A 386 28.93 1.96 -29.09
CA GLU A 386 29.52 1.49 -30.35
C GLU A 386 30.92 0.87 -30.18
N GLU A 387 31.79 1.48 -29.37
CA GLU A 387 33.13 0.97 -29.11
C GLU A 387 33.11 -0.35 -28.32
N LEU A 388 32.35 -0.41 -27.23
CA LEU A 388 32.30 -1.57 -26.34
C LEU A 388 31.48 -2.72 -26.94
N SER A 389 30.40 -2.45 -27.66
CA SER A 389 29.61 -3.46 -28.38
C SER A 389 30.46 -4.16 -29.44
N LYS A 390 31.31 -3.42 -30.18
CA LYS A 390 32.29 -4.01 -31.11
C LYS A 390 33.34 -4.87 -30.40
N LYS A 391 33.82 -4.43 -29.23
CA LYS A 391 34.83 -5.16 -28.45
C LYS A 391 34.30 -6.47 -27.87
N TYR A 392 33.08 -6.46 -27.34
CA TYR A 392 32.48 -7.62 -26.66
C TYR A 392 31.59 -8.47 -27.58
N GLY A 393 31.27 -8.00 -28.78
CA GLY A 393 30.43 -8.73 -29.73
C GLY A 393 28.98 -8.85 -29.28
N VAL A 394 28.46 -7.85 -28.56
CA VAL A 394 27.08 -7.84 -28.03
C VAL A 394 26.31 -6.64 -28.56
N GLU A 395 25.00 -6.80 -28.76
CA GLU A 395 24.12 -5.71 -29.22
C GLU A 395 23.73 -4.75 -28.09
N GLU A 396 23.63 -5.24 -26.85
CA GLU A 396 23.32 -4.45 -25.66
C GLU A 396 24.41 -4.63 -24.61
N LEU A 397 24.75 -3.55 -23.90
CA LEU A 397 25.77 -3.58 -22.85
C LEU A 397 25.12 -3.55 -21.47
N THR A 398 25.63 -4.39 -20.59
CA THR A 398 25.26 -4.38 -19.17
C THR A 398 26.10 -3.37 -18.40
N VAL A 399 25.61 -2.96 -17.23
CA VAL A 399 26.37 -2.09 -16.31
C VAL A 399 27.71 -2.73 -15.93
N ALA A 400 27.74 -4.06 -15.81
CA ALA A 400 28.97 -4.81 -15.57
C ALA A 400 30.01 -4.65 -16.70
N GLN A 401 29.59 -4.67 -17.96
CA GLN A 401 30.48 -4.51 -19.12
C GLN A 401 31.03 -3.08 -19.27
N MET A 402 30.35 -2.08 -18.71
CA MET A 402 30.86 -0.70 -18.58
C MET A 402 31.83 -0.51 -17.38
N GLY A 403 32.16 -1.59 -16.67
CA GLY A 403 33.03 -1.56 -15.50
C GLY A 403 32.32 -1.16 -14.21
N GLY A 404 30.99 -1.27 -14.13
CA GLY A 404 30.20 -1.03 -12.90
C GLY A 404 30.38 -2.08 -11.80
N LEU A 405 31.42 -2.92 -11.89
CA LEU A 405 31.83 -3.91 -10.89
C LEU A 405 33.24 -3.61 -10.32
N GLU A 406 33.84 -2.49 -10.68
CA GLU A 406 35.13 -2.06 -10.15
C GLU A 406 34.99 -1.54 -8.71
N CYS A 407 35.88 -1.98 -7.80
CA CYS A 407 35.81 -1.63 -6.37
C CYS A 407 35.77 -0.12 -6.12
N GLY A 408 36.63 0.65 -6.79
CA GLY A 408 36.77 2.10 -6.59
C GLY A 408 35.59 2.93 -7.09
N LYS A 409 34.61 2.34 -7.79
CA LYS A 409 33.38 3.05 -8.21
C LYS A 409 32.29 3.01 -7.14
N CYS A 410 32.39 2.06 -6.20
CA CYS A 410 31.39 1.85 -5.15
C CYS A 410 31.96 2.01 -3.74
N HIS A 411 33.26 1.80 -3.54
CA HIS A 411 33.90 1.73 -2.22
C HIS A 411 35.15 2.61 -2.12
N TYR A 412 34.97 3.91 -1.91
CA TYR A 412 36.07 4.88 -1.86
C TYR A 412 35.93 5.90 -0.74
#